data_AF-A0A9P6ARM6-F1
#
_entry.id   AF-A0A9P6ARM6-F1
#
_cell.length_a   1.000
_cell.length_b   1.000
_cell.length_c   1.000
_cell.angle_alpha   90.00
_cell.angle_beta   90.00
_cell.angle_gamma   90.00
#
_symmetry.space_group_name_H-M   'P 1'
#
loop_
_entity.id
_entity.type
_entity.pdbx_description
1 polymer ?
#
loop_
_entity_poly.entity_id
_entity_poly.type
_entity_poly.pdbx_seq_one_letter_code
_entity_poly.pdbx_strand_id
1 'polypeptide(L)'
;MDENNREAYKEQATLVNHFFRYFTTQGRWVLPALYSLLYELRALAALADEEAFQKNEKSDFLEDAARICNKAFSNCIMDRTNKPQFSRRWGTYRTVGITLKCYIKANRVSLFKSLLRSLTVQTELPPFEKFPKSDQVTCKYYFGLNRFLQEEYVEAYREFSFAFANCHRDATRNQELILTYLIPLQMLRGRLPSRVLLSKFPRLEQLYTPFVLAIRSGDVKRYDSVLAWGEQRLVSLNVWLCVEKAREICVRGLLKKVWRAAAQPTRLPISLVHRALQMSGIEVAVEEAECIIANMIYRGYVKGYISHEKQMVVLAAKDTFPSLAVRGG
;
A
#
# COMPACT_ATOMS: atom_id res chain seq x y z
N MET A 1 -11.00 -10.94 40.02
CA MET A 1 -12.05 -10.44 39.12
C MET A 1 -11.77 -11.08 37.79
N ASP A 2 -12.54 -12.10 37.43
CA ASP A 2 -12.44 -12.69 36.10
C ASP A 2 -12.93 -11.63 35.10
N GLU A 3 -12.01 -11.05 34.33
CA GLU A 3 -12.37 -10.14 33.24
C GLU A 3 -13.06 -10.97 32.14
N ASN A 4 -14.39 -11.08 32.22
CA ASN A 4 -15.19 -11.71 31.17
C ASN A 4 -15.33 -10.74 29.98
N ASN A 5 -14.30 -10.68 29.13
CA ASN A 5 -14.24 -9.77 27.98
C ASN A 5 -15.39 -10.01 26.99
N ARG A 6 -15.88 -11.25 26.90
CA ARG A 6 -17.00 -11.62 26.03
C ARG A 6 -18.32 -11.01 26.49
N GLU A 7 -18.58 -11.02 27.78
CA GLU A 7 -19.78 -10.41 28.36
C GLU A 7 -19.70 -8.89 28.28
N ALA A 8 -18.53 -8.31 28.61
CA ALA A 8 -18.29 -6.88 28.42
C ALA A 8 -18.52 -6.43 26.97
N TYR A 9 -18.07 -7.21 25.98
CA TYR A 9 -18.35 -6.93 24.57
C TYR A 9 -19.86 -6.95 24.26
N LYS A 10 -20.60 -7.96 24.75
CA LYS A 10 -22.04 -8.07 24.50
C LYS A 10 -22.82 -6.89 25.08
N GLU A 11 -22.49 -6.47 26.29
CA GLU A 11 -23.09 -5.29 26.91
C GLU A 11 -22.74 -4.01 26.15
N GLN A 12 -21.49 -3.83 25.74
CA GLN A 12 -21.08 -2.70 24.92
C GLN A 12 -21.79 -2.68 23.55
N ALA A 13 -21.92 -3.83 22.89
CA ALA A 13 -22.64 -3.96 21.63
C ALA A 13 -24.12 -3.58 21.77
N THR A 14 -24.74 -3.97 22.89
CA THR A 14 -26.11 -3.62 23.25
C THR A 14 -26.25 -2.12 23.49
N LEU A 15 -25.34 -1.53 24.28
CA LEU A 15 -25.27 -0.09 24.52
C LEU A 15 -25.15 0.70 23.21
N VAL A 16 -24.22 0.33 22.32
CA VAL A 16 -24.01 0.99 21.02
C VAL A 16 -25.28 0.94 20.17
N ASN A 17 -25.95 -0.21 20.12
CA ASN A 17 -27.18 -0.36 19.35
C ASN A 17 -28.35 0.47 19.92
N HIS A 18 -28.47 0.58 21.25
CA HIS A 18 -29.44 1.49 21.87
C HIS A 18 -29.09 2.95 21.60
N PHE A 19 -27.82 3.30 21.73
CA PHE A 19 -27.32 4.64 21.45
C PHE A 19 -27.62 5.07 20.01
N PHE A 20 -27.62 4.17 19.03
CA PHE A 20 -28.00 4.51 17.65
C PHE A 20 -29.40 5.12 17.53
N ARG A 21 -30.38 4.67 18.34
CA ARG A 21 -31.73 5.24 18.32
C ARG A 21 -31.71 6.71 18.74
N TYR A 22 -30.96 7.02 19.79
CA TYR A 22 -30.75 8.39 20.24
C TYR A 22 -29.94 9.19 19.21
N PHE A 23 -28.80 8.65 18.77
CA PHE A 23 -27.90 9.25 17.78
C PHE A 23 -28.64 9.74 16.53
N THR A 24 -29.60 8.96 16.01
CA THR A 24 -30.36 9.33 14.81
C THR A 24 -31.29 10.52 14.98
N THR A 25 -31.57 10.93 16.21
CA THR A 25 -32.35 12.14 16.53
C THR A 25 -31.50 13.38 16.78
N GLN A 26 -30.18 13.22 16.91
CA GLN A 26 -29.25 14.30 17.28
C GLN A 26 -28.46 14.84 16.09
N GLY A 27 -27.93 16.05 16.22
CA GLY A 27 -27.01 16.66 15.25
C GLY A 27 -25.55 16.26 15.46
N ARG A 28 -24.64 16.99 14.79
CA ARG A 28 -23.19 16.78 14.79
C ARG A 28 -22.53 16.67 16.18
N TRP A 29 -23.05 17.37 17.18
CA TRP A 29 -22.43 17.50 18.50
C TRP A 29 -22.22 16.15 19.20
N VAL A 30 -23.04 15.14 18.87
CA VAL A 30 -23.02 13.81 19.50
C VAL A 30 -21.92 12.89 18.95
N LEU A 31 -21.24 13.29 17.86
CA LEU A 31 -20.22 12.47 17.20
C LEU A 31 -19.05 12.02 18.11
N PRO A 32 -18.51 12.85 19.02
CA PRO A 32 -17.45 12.41 19.93
C PRO A 32 -17.86 11.23 20.83
N ALA A 33 -19.12 11.22 21.30
CA ALA A 33 -19.66 10.11 22.07
C ALA A 33 -19.76 8.84 21.22
N LEU A 34 -20.26 8.95 19.99
CA LEU A 34 -20.25 7.83 19.04
C LEU A 34 -18.84 7.25 18.85
N TYR A 35 -17.83 8.11 18.64
CA TYR A 35 -16.46 7.64 18.40
C TYR A 35 -15.88 6.89 19.59
N SER A 36 -16.18 7.33 20.81
CA SER A 36 -15.71 6.69 22.04
C SER A 36 -16.33 5.30 22.20
N LEU A 37 -17.65 5.20 22.02
CA LEU A 37 -18.39 3.94 22.08
C LEU A 37 -17.89 2.92 21.04
N LEU A 38 -17.66 3.37 19.80
CA LEU A 38 -17.13 2.49 18.74
C LEU A 38 -15.68 2.09 18.97
N TYR A 39 -14.86 2.96 19.58
CA TYR A 39 -13.49 2.63 19.93
C TYR A 39 -13.44 1.53 21.01
N GLU A 40 -14.24 1.68 22.07
CA GLU A 40 -14.38 0.69 23.14
C GLU A 40 -14.93 -0.63 22.61
N LEU A 41 -15.98 -0.59 21.78
CA LEU A 41 -16.54 -1.78 21.13
C LEU A 41 -15.47 -2.57 20.39
N ARG A 42 -14.64 -1.89 19.59
CA ARG A 42 -13.53 -2.51 18.85
C ARG A 42 -12.46 -3.08 19.79
N ALA A 43 -12.15 -2.39 20.88
CA ALA A 43 -11.16 -2.83 21.85
C ALA A 43 -11.63 -4.09 22.58
N LEU A 44 -12.87 -4.11 23.05
CA LEU A 44 -13.48 -5.27 23.70
C LEU A 44 -13.63 -6.45 22.74
N ALA A 45 -14.05 -6.21 21.49
CA ALA A 45 -14.11 -7.26 20.47
C ALA A 45 -12.74 -7.92 20.25
N ALA A 46 -11.69 -7.11 20.19
CA ALA A 46 -10.33 -7.58 20.05
C ALA A 46 -9.85 -8.41 21.25
N LEU A 47 -10.21 -8.03 22.48
CA LEU A 47 -9.87 -8.78 23.69
C LEU A 47 -10.66 -10.10 23.77
N ALA A 48 -11.94 -10.07 23.42
CA ALA A 48 -12.80 -11.25 23.42
C ALA A 48 -12.35 -12.30 22.39
N ASP A 49 -11.95 -11.86 21.18
CA ASP A 49 -11.39 -12.76 20.16
C ASP A 49 -10.03 -13.34 20.58
N GLU A 50 -9.17 -12.55 21.25
CA GLU A 50 -7.90 -13.04 21.79
C GLU A 50 -8.12 -14.08 22.91
N GLU A 51 -9.07 -13.83 23.81
CA GLU A 51 -9.46 -14.77 24.86
C GLU A 51 -9.99 -16.09 24.28
N ALA A 52 -10.80 -16.02 23.22
CA ALA A 52 -11.29 -17.20 22.50
C ALA A 52 -10.15 -17.95 21.81
N PHE A 53 -9.23 -17.25 21.17
CA PHE A 53 -8.06 -17.84 20.54
C PHE A 53 -7.20 -18.60 21.56
N GLN A 54 -6.94 -18.02 22.74
CA GLN A 54 -6.20 -18.68 23.82
C GLN A 54 -6.89 -19.95 24.34
N LYS A 55 -8.22 -19.99 24.30
CA LYS A 55 -9.04 -21.15 24.66
C LYS A 55 -9.24 -22.14 23.49
N ASN A 56 -8.61 -21.91 22.33
CA ASN A 56 -8.83 -22.66 21.08
C ASN A 56 -10.30 -22.69 20.61
N GLU A 57 -11.05 -21.63 20.92
CA GLU A 57 -12.44 -21.47 20.51
C GLU A 57 -12.54 -20.56 19.29
N LYS A 58 -13.52 -20.83 18.43
CA LYS A 58 -13.84 -19.92 17.31
C LYS A 58 -14.64 -18.74 17.83
N SER A 59 -14.30 -17.55 17.38
CA SER A 59 -15.04 -16.33 17.67
C SER A 59 -15.11 -15.41 16.45
N ASP A 60 -16.11 -14.55 16.44
CA ASP A 60 -16.40 -13.60 15.37
C ASP A 60 -16.70 -12.19 15.92
N PHE A 61 -16.23 -11.86 17.12
CA PHE A 61 -16.56 -10.60 17.79
C PHE A 61 -16.06 -9.39 17.01
N LEU A 62 -14.86 -9.44 16.40
CA LEU A 62 -14.38 -8.36 15.52
C LEU A 62 -15.20 -8.21 14.23
N GLU A 63 -15.71 -9.31 13.69
CA GLU A 63 -16.59 -9.29 12.52
C GLU A 63 -17.94 -8.67 12.88
N ASP A 64 -18.51 -9.05 14.02
CA ASP A 64 -19.71 -8.46 14.56
C ASP A 64 -19.55 -6.96 14.86
N ALA A 65 -18.46 -6.58 15.53
CA ALA A 65 -18.12 -5.18 15.79
C ALA A 65 -17.99 -4.37 14.50
N ALA A 66 -17.44 -4.97 13.44
CA ALA A 66 -17.35 -4.34 12.13
C ALA A 66 -18.74 -4.08 11.53
N ARG A 67 -19.69 -5.01 11.67
CA ARG A 67 -21.09 -4.81 11.24
C ARG A 67 -21.75 -3.66 11.99
N ILE A 68 -21.56 -3.59 13.32
CA ILE A 68 -22.08 -2.50 14.16
C ILE A 68 -21.44 -1.15 13.78
N CYS A 69 -20.13 -1.10 13.57
CA CYS A 69 -19.43 0.11 13.10
C CYS A 69 -19.91 0.54 11.70
N ASN A 70 -20.19 -0.42 10.81
CA ASN A 70 -20.73 -0.13 9.49
C ASN A 70 -22.14 0.49 9.56
N LYS A 71 -22.97 0.05 10.51
CA LYS A 71 -24.27 0.69 10.80
C LYS A 71 -24.10 2.14 11.29
N ALA A 72 -23.08 2.43 12.09
CA ALA A 72 -22.76 3.81 12.48
C ALA A 72 -22.38 4.68 11.27
N PHE A 73 -21.61 4.14 10.34
CA PHE A 73 -21.31 4.78 9.06
C PHE A 73 -22.59 5.06 8.26
N SER A 74 -23.47 4.07 8.12
CA SER A 74 -24.77 4.26 7.46
C SER A 74 -25.60 5.37 8.12
N ASN A 75 -25.63 5.44 9.45
CA ASN A 75 -26.35 6.50 10.18
C ASN A 75 -25.75 7.90 9.97
N CYS A 76 -24.44 8.00 9.66
CA CYS A 76 -23.79 9.27 9.32
C CYS A 76 -24.10 9.68 7.88
N ILE A 77 -24.00 8.74 6.92
CA ILE A 77 -24.14 9.04 5.50
C ILE A 77 -25.60 9.31 5.08
N MET A 78 -26.56 8.66 5.75
CA MET A 78 -28.00 8.82 5.49
C MET A 78 -28.63 10.00 6.25
N ASP A 79 -27.85 10.77 7.02
CA ASP A 79 -28.36 11.95 7.70
C ASP A 79 -28.93 12.95 6.69
N ARG A 80 -30.16 13.42 6.93
CA ARG A 80 -30.91 14.34 6.07
C ARG A 80 -30.91 15.78 6.60
N THR A 81 -30.04 16.10 7.55
CA THR A 81 -29.93 17.46 8.10
C THR A 81 -29.54 18.46 7.00
N ASN A 82 -30.44 19.39 6.68
CA ASN A 82 -30.26 20.38 5.60
C ASN A 82 -29.06 21.33 5.81
N LYS A 83 -28.70 21.61 7.07
CA LYS A 83 -27.59 22.51 7.43
C LYS A 83 -26.29 21.69 7.58
N PRO A 84 -25.32 21.78 6.63
CA PRO A 84 -24.16 20.90 6.62
C PRO A 84 -23.32 20.97 7.91
N GLN A 85 -23.24 22.14 8.55
CA GLN A 85 -22.48 22.35 9.79
C GLN A 85 -23.00 21.53 10.98
N PHE A 86 -24.30 21.21 10.99
CA PHE A 86 -24.95 20.42 12.06
C PHE A 86 -25.17 18.96 11.66
N SER A 87 -24.80 18.57 10.44
CA SER A 87 -25.01 17.23 9.95
C SER A 87 -24.07 16.20 10.61
N ARG A 88 -24.56 14.98 10.79
CA ARG A 88 -23.75 13.81 11.19
C ARG A 88 -22.88 13.27 10.07
N ARG A 89 -23.01 13.78 8.83
CA ARG A 89 -22.11 13.45 7.70
C ARG A 89 -20.65 13.78 7.99
N TRP A 90 -20.36 14.67 8.94
CA TRP A 90 -19.01 14.91 9.46
C TRP A 90 -18.39 13.68 10.16
N GLY A 91 -19.19 12.71 10.58
CA GLY A 91 -18.74 11.45 11.18
C GLY A 91 -18.29 10.38 10.20
N THR A 92 -18.61 10.56 8.92
CA THR A 92 -18.47 9.54 7.88
C THR A 92 -17.06 8.95 7.83
N TYR A 93 -16.02 9.76 7.62
CA TYR A 93 -14.65 9.25 7.49
C TYR A 93 -14.10 8.65 8.78
N ARG A 94 -14.49 9.17 9.95
CA ARG A 94 -14.09 8.60 11.24
C ARG A 94 -14.70 7.21 11.42
N THR A 95 -16.01 7.08 11.17
CA THR A 95 -16.71 5.79 11.28
C THR A 95 -16.16 4.78 10.28
N VAL A 96 -15.89 5.17 9.03
CA VAL A 96 -15.24 4.29 8.05
C VAL A 96 -13.86 3.86 8.54
N GLY A 97 -13.05 4.79 9.03
CA GLY A 97 -11.71 4.45 9.55
C GLY A 97 -11.76 3.44 10.69
N ILE A 98 -12.79 3.48 11.55
CA ILE A 98 -12.98 2.49 12.62
C ILE A 98 -13.44 1.15 12.04
N THR A 99 -14.46 1.14 11.17
CA THR A 99 -14.99 -0.06 10.51
C THR A 99 -13.89 -0.82 9.75
N LEU A 100 -13.06 -0.10 8.99
CA LEU A 100 -11.95 -0.67 8.23
C LEU A 100 -10.88 -1.30 9.13
N LYS A 101 -10.61 -0.69 10.29
CA LYS A 101 -9.70 -1.29 11.29
C LYS A 101 -10.25 -2.60 11.84
N CYS A 102 -11.57 -2.73 12.01
CA CYS A 102 -12.20 -3.98 12.42
C CYS A 102 -12.07 -5.04 11.33
N TYR A 103 -12.44 -4.72 10.07
CA TYR A 103 -12.35 -5.67 8.96
C TYR A 103 -10.92 -6.20 8.71
N ILE A 104 -9.92 -5.33 8.78
CA ILE A 104 -8.52 -5.75 8.61
C ILE A 104 -8.09 -6.66 9.76
N LYS A 105 -8.49 -6.35 11.00
CA LYS A 105 -8.15 -7.20 12.15
C LYS A 105 -8.87 -8.55 12.11
N ALA A 106 -10.09 -8.60 11.55
CA ALA A 106 -10.85 -9.82 11.28
C ALA A 106 -10.42 -10.58 10.00
N ASN A 107 -9.36 -10.13 9.31
CA ASN A 107 -8.89 -10.70 8.04
C ASN A 107 -9.97 -10.75 6.91
N ARG A 108 -10.90 -9.78 6.89
CA ARG A 108 -11.99 -9.66 5.90
C ARG A 108 -11.71 -8.57 4.87
N VAL A 109 -10.64 -8.72 4.11
CA VAL A 109 -10.18 -7.71 3.13
C VAL A 109 -11.20 -7.48 2.00
N SER A 110 -12.06 -8.45 1.66
CA SER A 110 -13.08 -8.29 0.61
C SER A 110 -14.13 -7.21 0.93
N LEU A 111 -14.47 -7.02 2.22
CA LEU A 111 -15.48 -6.05 2.67
C LEU A 111 -15.00 -4.60 2.59
N PHE A 112 -13.69 -4.41 2.52
CA PHE A 112 -13.02 -3.14 2.29
C PHE A 112 -13.54 -2.41 1.05
N LYS A 113 -13.63 -3.14 -0.06
CA LYS A 113 -13.97 -2.59 -1.38
C LYS A 113 -15.40 -2.05 -1.43
N SER A 114 -16.33 -2.76 -0.79
CA SER A 114 -17.74 -2.34 -0.72
C SER A 114 -17.89 -1.02 0.04
N LEU A 115 -17.22 -0.90 1.18
CA LEU A 115 -17.29 0.30 2.02
C LEU A 115 -16.62 1.52 1.37
N LEU A 116 -15.48 1.34 0.69
CA LEU A 116 -14.86 2.45 -0.03
C LEU A 116 -15.69 2.89 -1.25
N ARG A 117 -16.38 1.96 -1.92
CA ARG A 117 -17.28 2.29 -3.03
C ARG A 117 -18.46 3.14 -2.56
N SER A 118 -19.09 2.81 -1.43
CA SER A 118 -20.22 3.60 -0.92
C SER A 118 -19.81 5.04 -0.57
N LEU A 119 -18.57 5.27 -0.15
CA LEU A 119 -18.00 6.61 0.01
C LEU A 119 -17.88 7.35 -1.32
N THR A 120 -17.41 6.70 -2.39
CA THR A 120 -17.20 7.36 -3.70
C THR A 120 -18.49 7.79 -4.39
N VAL A 121 -19.60 7.10 -4.11
CA VAL A 121 -20.91 7.40 -4.72
C VAL A 121 -21.62 8.56 -4.01
N GLN A 122 -21.24 8.87 -2.77
CA GLN A 122 -21.93 9.90 -2.01
C GLN A 122 -21.51 11.31 -2.41
N THR A 123 -22.44 12.07 -2.99
CA THR A 123 -22.21 13.43 -3.50
C THR A 123 -22.47 14.52 -2.47
N GLU A 124 -23.24 14.21 -1.42
CA GLU A 124 -23.69 15.23 -0.46
C GLU A 124 -22.81 15.36 0.81
N LEU A 125 -21.59 14.81 0.78
CA LEU A 125 -20.63 15.00 1.87
C LEU A 125 -20.04 16.41 1.84
N PRO A 126 -19.68 16.98 3.01
CA PRO A 126 -18.83 18.16 3.05
C PRO A 126 -17.52 17.94 2.26
N PRO A 127 -16.86 19.01 1.78
CA PRO A 127 -15.57 18.90 1.11
C PRO A 127 -14.55 18.14 1.98
N PHE A 128 -13.80 17.22 1.35
CA PHE A 128 -12.88 16.31 2.03
C PHE A 128 -11.83 17.04 2.88
N GLU A 129 -11.34 18.17 2.38
CA GLU A 129 -10.29 18.99 2.98
C GLU A 129 -10.73 19.61 4.31
N LYS A 130 -12.05 19.75 4.54
CA LYS A 130 -12.59 20.32 5.77
C LYS A 130 -12.70 19.31 6.92
N PHE A 131 -12.52 18.02 6.65
CA PHE A 131 -12.51 17.01 7.71
C PHE A 131 -11.20 17.06 8.52
N PRO A 132 -11.16 16.49 9.73
CA PRO A 132 -9.91 16.38 10.48
C PRO A 132 -8.81 15.68 9.68
N LYS A 133 -7.58 16.22 9.71
CA LYS A 133 -6.44 15.62 8.97
C LYS A 133 -6.22 14.15 9.31
N SER A 134 -6.43 13.74 10.57
CA SER A 134 -6.32 12.34 10.98
C SER A 134 -7.24 11.41 10.19
N ASP A 135 -8.45 11.87 9.91
CA ASP A 135 -9.48 11.08 9.23
C ASP A 135 -9.22 11.10 7.72
N GLN A 136 -8.77 12.24 7.18
CA GLN A 136 -8.30 12.32 5.79
C GLN A 136 -7.15 11.36 5.51
N VAL A 137 -6.09 11.38 6.35
CA VAL A 137 -4.93 10.49 6.20
C VAL A 137 -5.33 9.02 6.33
N THR A 138 -6.18 8.69 7.30
CA THR A 138 -6.67 7.32 7.49
C THR A 138 -7.46 6.84 6.27
N CYS A 139 -8.38 7.68 5.77
CA CYS A 139 -9.16 7.38 4.57
C CYS A 139 -8.26 7.15 3.35
N LYS A 140 -7.30 8.05 3.12
CA LYS A 140 -6.38 7.99 1.97
C LYS A 140 -5.42 6.82 2.04
N TYR A 141 -4.93 6.47 3.23
CA TYR A 141 -4.18 5.22 3.44
C TYR A 141 -4.99 4.00 2.98
N TYR A 142 -6.27 3.95 3.33
CA TYR A 142 -7.13 2.83 2.96
C TYR A 142 -7.48 2.82 1.46
N PHE A 143 -7.79 3.95 0.84
CA PHE A 143 -7.91 4.01 -0.62
C PHE A 143 -6.64 3.54 -1.31
N GLY A 144 -5.47 3.98 -0.84
CA GLY A 144 -4.17 3.53 -1.33
C GLY A 144 -3.99 2.02 -1.22
N LEU A 145 -4.35 1.43 -0.08
CA LEU A 145 -4.27 -0.02 0.13
C LEU A 145 -5.19 -0.80 -0.83
N ASN A 146 -6.42 -0.34 -1.06
CA ASN A 146 -7.34 -1.00 -2.01
C ASN A 146 -6.72 -1.02 -3.41
N ARG A 147 -6.24 0.14 -3.85
CA ARG A 147 -5.65 0.34 -5.18
C ARG A 147 -4.37 -0.49 -5.33
N PHE A 148 -3.54 -0.53 -4.29
CA PHE A 148 -2.33 -1.34 -4.26
C PHE A 148 -2.63 -2.84 -4.43
N LEU A 149 -3.62 -3.36 -3.69
CA LEU A 149 -4.04 -4.76 -3.78
C LEU A 149 -4.69 -5.10 -5.13
N GLN A 150 -5.19 -4.10 -5.86
CA GLN A 150 -5.72 -4.22 -7.23
C GLN A 150 -4.65 -3.94 -8.29
N GLU A 151 -3.39 -3.77 -7.89
CA GLU A 151 -2.25 -3.43 -8.76
C GLU A 151 -2.41 -2.11 -9.52
N GLU A 152 -3.33 -1.24 -9.09
CA GLU A 152 -3.52 0.12 -9.59
C GLU A 152 -2.44 1.05 -8.99
N TYR A 153 -1.18 0.76 -9.29
CA TYR A 153 -0.01 1.37 -8.62
C TYR A 153 0.09 2.90 -8.79
N VAL A 154 -0.39 3.46 -9.90
CA VAL A 154 -0.40 4.92 -10.14
C VAL A 154 -1.35 5.62 -9.16
N GLU A 155 -2.56 5.12 -9.01
CA GLU A 155 -3.54 5.68 -8.08
C GLU A 155 -3.12 5.40 -6.63
N ALA A 156 -2.65 4.18 -6.33
CA ALA A 156 -2.12 3.84 -5.01
C ALA A 156 -1.00 4.81 -4.58
N TYR A 157 -0.10 5.15 -5.50
CA TYR A 157 0.97 6.12 -5.28
C TYR A 157 0.41 7.50 -4.89
N ARG A 158 -0.61 8.00 -5.61
CA ARG A 158 -1.23 9.30 -5.33
C ARG A 158 -1.83 9.32 -3.93
N GLU A 159 -2.56 8.27 -3.56
CA GLU A 159 -3.22 8.16 -2.26
C GLU A 159 -2.23 8.05 -1.09
N PHE A 160 -1.21 7.19 -1.21
CA PHE A 160 -0.17 7.09 -0.18
C PHE A 160 0.70 8.34 -0.09
N SER A 161 0.99 9.02 -1.22
CA SER A 161 1.72 10.28 -1.21
C SER A 161 0.95 11.37 -0.45
N PHE A 162 -0.36 11.48 -0.70
CA PHE A 162 -1.22 12.40 0.05
C PHE A 162 -1.23 12.05 1.55
N ALA A 163 -1.43 10.77 1.87
CA ALA A 163 -1.47 10.29 3.25
C ALA A 163 -0.16 10.60 3.98
N PHE A 164 1.00 10.36 3.35
CA PHE A 164 2.30 10.63 3.94
C PHE A 164 2.53 12.12 4.15
N ALA A 165 2.25 12.95 3.15
CA ALA A 165 2.44 14.41 3.21
C ALA A 165 1.57 15.09 4.27
N ASN A 166 0.39 14.54 4.55
CA ASN A 166 -0.53 15.07 5.55
C ASN A 166 -0.47 14.34 6.90
N CYS A 167 0.36 13.30 7.02
CA CYS A 167 0.52 12.57 8.27
C CYS A 167 1.19 13.47 9.33
N HIS A 168 0.75 13.36 10.58
CA HIS A 168 1.37 14.12 11.66
C HIS A 168 2.83 13.66 11.85
N ARG A 169 3.75 14.61 12.06
CA ARG A 169 5.19 14.33 12.22
C ARG A 169 5.50 13.34 13.36
N ASP A 170 4.73 13.40 14.44
CA ASP A 170 4.93 12.55 15.62
C ASP A 170 4.20 11.20 15.51
N ALA A 171 3.39 10.99 14.47
CA ALA A 171 2.69 9.73 14.23
C ALA A 171 3.61 8.73 13.49
N THR A 172 4.75 8.41 14.08
CA THR A 172 5.82 7.58 13.50
C THR A 172 5.31 6.23 13.00
N ARG A 173 4.48 5.54 13.78
CA ARG A 173 3.85 4.27 13.38
C ARG A 173 2.98 4.41 12.13
N ASN A 174 2.23 5.50 12.01
CA ASN A 174 1.37 5.73 10.84
C ASN A 174 2.21 6.05 9.61
N GLN A 175 3.28 6.83 9.77
CA GLN A 175 4.24 7.07 8.70
C GLN A 175 4.89 5.77 8.23
N GLU A 176 5.28 4.89 9.15
CA GLU A 176 5.85 3.58 8.84
C GLU A 176 4.88 2.70 8.04
N LEU A 177 3.59 2.66 8.43
CA LEU A 177 2.54 1.96 7.68
C LEU A 177 2.39 2.50 6.26
N ILE A 178 2.38 3.81 6.08
CA ILE A 178 2.27 4.43 4.75
C ILE A 178 3.53 4.13 3.91
N LEU A 179 4.71 4.27 4.49
CA LEU A 179 5.99 4.04 3.81
C LEU A 179 6.21 2.58 3.41
N THR A 180 5.64 1.63 4.15
CA THR A 180 5.62 0.21 3.78
C THR A 180 5.11 0.01 2.33
N TYR A 181 4.12 0.79 1.89
CA TYR A 181 3.60 0.70 0.53
C TYR A 181 4.21 1.75 -0.41
N LEU A 182 4.52 2.95 0.09
CA LEU A 182 5.03 4.04 -0.73
C LEU A 182 6.47 3.78 -1.23
N ILE A 183 7.33 3.15 -0.43
CA ILE A 183 8.71 2.83 -0.82
C ILE A 183 8.77 1.90 -2.05
N PRO A 184 8.12 0.72 -2.06
CA PRO A 184 8.17 -0.15 -3.23
C PRO A 184 7.54 0.48 -4.48
N LEU A 185 6.47 1.28 -4.33
CA LEU A 185 5.90 2.05 -5.45
C LEU A 185 6.90 3.05 -6.05
N GLN A 186 7.71 3.71 -5.22
CA GLN A 186 8.77 4.61 -5.70
C GLN A 186 9.91 3.83 -6.36
N MET A 187 10.30 2.68 -5.78
CA MET A 187 11.33 1.81 -6.34
C MET A 187 10.96 1.33 -7.75
N LEU A 188 9.70 0.92 -7.96
CA LEU A 188 9.16 0.54 -9.26
C LEU A 188 9.27 1.67 -10.30
N ARG A 189 9.21 2.93 -9.84
CA ARG A 189 9.39 4.14 -10.67
C ARG A 189 10.86 4.60 -10.76
N GLY A 190 11.80 3.80 -10.26
CA GLY A 190 13.22 4.11 -10.25
C GLY A 190 13.65 5.20 -9.26
N ARG A 191 12.79 5.57 -8.30
CA ARG A 191 13.12 6.51 -7.22
C ARG A 191 13.40 5.71 -5.95
N LEU A 192 14.64 5.80 -5.47
CA LEU A 192 15.07 5.04 -4.28
C LEU A 192 14.97 5.91 -3.02
N PRO A 193 14.55 5.36 -1.87
CA PRO A 193 14.55 6.09 -0.62
C PRO A 193 15.97 6.55 -0.22
N SER A 194 16.05 7.70 0.45
CA SER A 194 17.31 8.19 1.02
C SER A 194 17.66 7.43 2.29
N ARG A 195 18.95 7.35 2.61
CA ARG A 195 19.41 6.75 3.88
C ARG A 195 18.85 7.49 5.10
N VAL A 196 18.77 8.82 5.02
CA VAL A 196 18.20 9.68 6.07
C VAL A 196 16.72 9.39 6.34
N LEU A 197 15.96 9.00 5.30
CA LEU A 197 14.57 8.59 5.49
C LEU A 197 14.51 7.21 6.17
N LEU A 198 15.26 6.23 5.65
CA LEU A 198 15.22 4.87 6.18
C LEU A 198 15.72 4.78 7.62
N SER A 199 16.75 5.52 7.99
CA SER A 199 17.33 5.50 9.35
C SER A 199 16.33 5.94 10.44
N LYS A 200 15.23 6.60 10.07
CA LYS A 200 14.13 6.94 11.00
C LYS A 200 13.18 5.77 11.27
N PHE A 201 13.22 4.73 10.44
CA PHE A 201 12.31 3.59 10.46
C PHE A 201 13.10 2.27 10.38
N PRO A 202 13.67 1.77 11.50
CA PRO A 202 14.62 0.64 11.50
C PRO A 202 14.10 -0.62 10.81
N ARG A 203 12.79 -0.92 10.93
CA ARG A 203 12.19 -2.10 10.27
C ARG A 203 12.13 -1.93 8.75
N LEU A 204 11.85 -0.73 8.27
CA LEU A 204 11.85 -0.42 6.83
C LEU A 204 13.27 -0.34 6.29
N GLU A 205 14.22 0.16 7.09
CA GLU A 205 15.63 0.16 6.76
C GLU A 205 16.14 -1.27 6.56
N GLN A 206 15.88 -2.16 7.52
CA GLN A 206 16.26 -3.56 7.42
C GLN A 206 15.64 -4.25 6.20
N LEU A 207 14.35 -3.98 5.92
CA LEU A 207 13.62 -4.60 4.83
C LEU A 207 14.07 -4.09 3.45
N TYR A 208 14.16 -2.78 3.25
CA TYR A 208 14.34 -2.19 1.93
C TYR A 208 15.78 -1.83 1.56
N THR A 209 16.69 -1.64 2.53
CA THR A 209 18.09 -1.28 2.22
C THR A 209 18.78 -2.29 1.29
N PRO A 210 18.64 -3.61 1.49
CA PRO A 210 19.30 -4.58 0.60
C PRO A 210 18.82 -4.48 -0.85
N PHE A 211 17.53 -4.26 -1.09
CA PHE A 211 16.98 -4.03 -2.43
C PHE A 211 17.49 -2.71 -3.04
N VAL A 212 17.54 -1.64 -2.25
CA VAL A 212 18.06 -0.34 -2.69
C VAL A 212 19.52 -0.45 -3.14
N LEU A 213 20.34 -1.20 -2.41
CA LEU A 213 21.73 -1.43 -2.77
C LEU A 213 21.85 -2.24 -4.07
N ALA A 214 21.11 -3.33 -4.21
CA ALA A 214 21.10 -4.16 -5.42
C ALA A 214 20.68 -3.37 -6.68
N ILE A 215 19.60 -2.57 -6.59
CA ILE A 215 19.15 -1.72 -7.70
C ILE A 215 20.21 -0.68 -8.07
N ARG A 216 20.86 -0.05 -7.07
CA ARG A 216 21.91 0.96 -7.34
C ARG A 216 23.12 0.37 -8.07
N SER A 217 23.53 -0.85 -7.72
CA SER A 217 24.69 -1.51 -8.33
C SER A 217 24.37 -2.25 -9.63
N GLY A 218 23.07 -2.43 -9.95
CA GLY A 218 22.61 -3.30 -11.04
C GLY A 218 22.96 -4.76 -10.78
N ASP A 219 22.95 -5.19 -9.52
CA ASP A 219 23.31 -6.55 -9.10
C ASP A 219 22.06 -7.40 -8.96
N VAL A 220 21.69 -8.09 -10.04
CA VAL A 220 20.44 -8.85 -10.09
C VAL A 220 20.53 -10.13 -9.25
N LYS A 221 21.69 -10.79 -9.17
CA LYS A 221 21.92 -11.95 -8.30
C LYS A 221 21.62 -11.60 -6.84
N ARG A 222 22.15 -10.46 -6.39
CA ARG A 222 21.89 -9.96 -5.05
C ARG A 222 20.42 -9.62 -4.86
N TYR A 223 19.78 -9.01 -5.86
CA TYR A 223 18.35 -8.73 -5.79
C TYR A 223 17.53 -10.00 -5.54
N ASP A 224 17.80 -11.05 -6.29
CA ASP A 224 17.08 -12.33 -6.22
C ASP A 224 17.31 -13.03 -4.88
N SER A 225 18.55 -12.99 -4.40
CA SER A 225 18.91 -13.52 -3.06
C SER A 225 18.17 -12.78 -1.93
N VAL A 226 18.05 -11.46 -2.05
CA VAL A 226 17.32 -10.63 -1.08
C VAL A 226 15.81 -10.87 -1.18
N LEU A 227 15.28 -11.07 -2.39
CA LEU A 227 13.87 -11.37 -2.61
C LEU A 227 13.47 -12.69 -1.93
N ALA A 228 14.31 -13.73 -2.06
CA ALA A 228 14.15 -15.00 -1.37
C ALA A 228 14.25 -14.84 0.16
N TRP A 229 15.27 -14.12 0.65
CA TRP A 229 15.41 -13.84 2.09
C TRP A 229 14.20 -13.10 2.69
N GLY A 230 13.65 -12.13 1.95
CA GLY A 230 12.57 -11.27 2.41
C GLY A 230 11.16 -11.82 2.18
N GLU A 231 11.01 -12.98 1.51
CA GLU A 231 9.74 -13.46 0.96
C GLU A 231 8.61 -13.46 2.00
N GLN A 232 8.79 -14.20 3.10
CA GLN A 232 7.78 -14.32 4.16
C GLN A 232 7.33 -12.96 4.68
N ARG A 233 8.28 -12.03 4.89
CA ARG A 233 7.99 -10.70 5.41
C ARG A 233 7.24 -9.86 4.37
N LEU A 234 7.67 -9.88 3.12
CA LEU A 234 7.04 -9.13 2.03
C LEU A 234 5.62 -9.65 1.75
N VAL A 235 5.40 -10.96 1.79
CA VAL A 235 4.09 -11.60 1.66
C VAL A 235 3.18 -11.18 2.82
N SER A 236 3.67 -11.23 4.07
CA SER A 236 2.87 -10.80 5.24
C SER A 236 2.42 -9.33 5.18
N LEU A 237 3.15 -8.49 4.45
CA LEU A 237 2.85 -7.07 4.26
C LEU A 237 2.05 -6.80 2.97
N ASN A 238 1.77 -7.83 2.17
CA ASN A 238 1.17 -7.75 0.83
C ASN A 238 1.96 -6.89 -0.16
N VAL A 239 3.29 -6.78 -0.03
CA VAL A 239 4.13 -5.94 -0.92
C VAL A 239 5.04 -6.74 -1.85
N TRP A 240 5.07 -8.07 -1.70
CA TRP A 240 5.97 -8.97 -2.46
C TRP A 240 5.89 -8.74 -3.97
N LEU A 241 4.69 -8.73 -4.55
CA LEU A 241 4.50 -8.57 -6.00
C LEU A 241 5.05 -7.23 -6.52
N CYS A 242 4.86 -6.15 -5.77
CA CYS A 242 5.37 -4.83 -6.17
C CYS A 242 6.91 -4.78 -6.10
N VAL A 243 7.49 -5.41 -5.08
CA VAL A 243 8.95 -5.53 -4.94
C VAL A 243 9.53 -6.45 -6.01
N GLU A 244 8.89 -7.58 -6.32
CA GLU A 244 9.29 -8.45 -7.42
C GLU A 244 9.32 -7.67 -8.75
N LYS A 245 8.25 -6.93 -9.07
CA LYS A 245 8.21 -6.10 -10.29
C LYS A 245 9.32 -5.04 -10.34
N ALA A 246 9.75 -4.51 -9.19
CA ALA A 246 10.86 -3.55 -9.13
C ALA A 246 12.22 -4.17 -9.52
N ARG A 247 12.33 -5.51 -9.62
CA ARG A 247 13.51 -6.22 -10.16
C ARG A 247 13.89 -5.73 -11.55
N GLU A 248 12.93 -5.38 -12.40
CA GLU A 248 13.18 -4.86 -13.74
C GLU A 248 14.07 -3.61 -13.73
N ILE A 249 13.98 -2.79 -12.69
CA ILE A 249 14.82 -1.60 -12.52
C ILE A 249 16.28 -2.01 -12.23
N CYS A 250 16.49 -3.11 -11.51
CA CYS A 250 17.81 -3.69 -11.28
C CYS A 250 18.40 -4.25 -12.59
N VAL A 251 17.61 -4.99 -13.37
CA VAL A 251 18.01 -5.51 -14.69
C VAL A 251 18.39 -4.38 -15.65
N ARG A 252 17.60 -3.30 -15.69
CA ARG A 252 17.95 -2.08 -16.43
C ARG A 252 19.31 -1.50 -15.97
N GLY A 253 19.57 -1.52 -14.66
CA GLY A 253 20.86 -1.11 -14.09
C GLY A 253 22.02 -1.94 -14.61
N LEU A 254 21.85 -3.26 -14.69
CA LEU A 254 22.82 -4.18 -15.30
C LEU A 254 23.06 -3.84 -16.77
N LEU A 255 22.01 -3.69 -17.59
CA LEU A 255 22.14 -3.32 -19.00
C LEU A 255 22.90 -2.00 -19.18
N LYS A 256 22.63 -1.00 -18.33
CA LYS A 256 23.33 0.28 -18.36
C LYS A 256 24.81 0.14 -18.03
N LYS A 257 25.16 -0.77 -17.11
CA LYS A 257 26.55 -1.08 -16.73
C LYS A 257 27.29 -1.74 -17.88
N VAL A 258 26.64 -2.70 -18.53
CA VAL A 258 27.16 -3.41 -19.72
C VAL A 258 27.42 -2.44 -20.87
N TRP A 259 26.44 -1.60 -21.20
CA TRP A 259 26.58 -0.57 -22.24
C TRP A 259 27.74 0.40 -21.95
N ARG A 260 27.90 0.84 -20.70
CA ARG A 260 29.02 1.69 -20.29
C ARG A 260 30.37 0.99 -20.38
N ALA A 261 30.44 -0.27 -19.97
CA ALA A 261 31.67 -1.07 -20.04
C ALA A 261 32.11 -1.32 -21.49
N ALA A 262 31.16 -1.43 -22.41
CA ALA A 262 31.42 -1.56 -23.85
C ALA A 262 31.76 -0.22 -24.55
N ALA A 263 32.04 0.85 -23.80
CA ALA A 263 32.30 2.20 -24.31
C ALA A 263 31.10 2.86 -25.03
N GLN A 264 29.88 2.60 -24.53
CA GLN A 264 28.64 3.26 -24.95
C GLN A 264 28.31 3.16 -26.46
N PRO A 265 28.36 1.96 -27.06
CA PRO A 265 28.14 1.83 -28.49
C PRO A 265 26.66 2.06 -28.83
N THR A 266 26.38 2.52 -30.05
CA THR A 266 25.02 2.56 -30.62
C THR A 266 24.54 1.20 -31.09
N ARG A 267 25.42 0.20 -31.16
CA ARG A 267 25.11 -1.18 -31.54
C ARG A 267 25.77 -2.12 -30.55
N LEU A 268 24.98 -2.82 -29.75
CA LEU A 268 25.44 -3.70 -28.67
C LEU A 268 25.11 -5.16 -29.01
N PRO A 269 26.10 -6.08 -29.08
CA PRO A 269 25.82 -7.50 -29.29
C PRO A 269 24.93 -8.09 -28.20
N ILE A 270 23.93 -8.90 -28.60
CA ILE A 270 23.06 -9.62 -27.64
C ILE A 270 23.90 -10.58 -26.80
N SER A 271 24.90 -11.22 -27.39
CA SER A 271 25.83 -12.12 -26.69
C SER A 271 26.54 -11.46 -25.51
N LEU A 272 26.86 -10.17 -25.60
CA LEU A 272 27.53 -9.43 -24.55
C LEU A 272 26.58 -9.13 -23.38
N VAL A 273 25.30 -8.86 -23.68
CA VAL A 273 24.24 -8.76 -22.67
C VAL A 273 23.95 -10.11 -22.02
N HIS A 274 23.82 -11.17 -22.82
CA HIS A 274 23.60 -12.54 -22.37
C HIS A 274 24.72 -13.00 -21.43
N ARG A 275 25.98 -12.75 -21.77
CA ARG A 275 27.10 -13.09 -20.90
C ARG A 275 27.05 -12.34 -19.57
N ALA A 276 26.65 -11.07 -19.58
CA ALA A 276 26.49 -10.28 -18.36
C ALA A 276 25.33 -10.78 -17.47
N LEU A 277 24.24 -11.26 -18.09
CA LEU A 277 23.13 -11.92 -17.39
C LEU A 277 23.61 -13.21 -16.70
N GLN A 278 24.35 -14.07 -17.42
CA GLN A 278 24.94 -15.29 -16.86
C GLN A 278 25.88 -14.99 -15.69
N MET A 279 26.77 -14.00 -15.83
CA MET A 279 27.65 -13.56 -14.75
C MET A 279 26.87 -13.01 -13.54
N SER A 280 25.65 -12.52 -13.77
CA SER A 280 24.72 -12.06 -12.73
C SER A 280 23.80 -13.18 -12.22
N GLY A 281 24.10 -14.45 -12.50
CA GLY A 281 23.33 -15.60 -12.04
C GLY A 281 21.98 -15.80 -12.74
N ILE A 282 21.74 -15.10 -13.86
CA ILE A 282 20.56 -15.30 -14.70
C ILE A 282 20.96 -16.26 -15.83
N GLU A 283 20.75 -17.55 -15.57
CA GLU A 283 21.01 -18.62 -16.53
C GLU A 283 19.80 -18.78 -17.44
N VAL A 284 19.87 -18.12 -18.58
CA VAL A 284 18.80 -18.08 -19.59
C VAL A 284 19.38 -18.41 -20.97
N ALA A 285 18.53 -18.86 -21.88
CA ALA A 285 18.90 -19.00 -23.28
C ALA A 285 19.17 -17.63 -23.94
N VAL A 286 19.80 -17.60 -25.12
CA VAL A 286 20.09 -16.33 -25.82
C VAL A 286 18.79 -15.64 -26.23
N GLU A 287 17.81 -16.42 -26.65
CA GLU A 287 16.46 -16.00 -27.04
C GLU A 287 15.72 -15.36 -25.86
N GLU A 288 15.91 -15.89 -24.65
CA GLU A 288 15.34 -15.33 -23.43
C GLU A 288 16.05 -14.03 -23.03
N ALA A 289 17.36 -13.91 -23.23
CA ALA A 289 18.08 -12.65 -23.05
C ALA A 289 17.60 -11.58 -24.05
N GLU A 290 17.36 -11.96 -25.31
CA GLU A 290 16.74 -11.10 -26.31
C GLU A 290 15.35 -10.62 -25.84
N CYS A 291 14.52 -11.53 -25.33
CA CYS A 291 13.20 -11.21 -24.76
C CYS A 291 13.28 -10.24 -23.58
N ILE A 292 14.24 -10.42 -22.66
CA ILE A 292 14.47 -9.49 -21.55
C ILE A 292 14.77 -8.08 -22.09
N ILE A 293 15.64 -7.97 -23.09
CA ILE A 293 15.98 -6.67 -23.69
C ILE A 293 14.77 -6.07 -24.41
N ALA A 294 13.99 -6.89 -25.12
CA ALA A 294 12.78 -6.46 -25.80
C ALA A 294 11.78 -5.86 -24.81
N ASN A 295 11.58 -6.50 -23.65
CA ASN A 295 10.75 -5.97 -22.57
C ASN A 295 11.27 -4.64 -22.01
N MET A 296 12.59 -4.49 -21.88
CA MET A 296 13.19 -3.21 -21.45
C MET A 296 12.96 -2.10 -22.47
N ILE A 297 12.96 -2.41 -23.77
CA ILE A 297 12.67 -1.45 -24.84
C ILE A 297 11.17 -1.13 -24.90
N TYR A 298 10.31 -2.15 -24.84
CA TYR A 298 8.85 -2.01 -24.85
C TYR A 298 8.35 -1.15 -23.70
N ARG A 299 8.84 -1.39 -22.48
CA ARG A 299 8.57 -0.54 -21.31
C ARG A 299 9.28 0.81 -21.39
N GLY A 300 10.11 1.04 -22.41
CA GLY A 300 10.89 2.24 -22.66
C GLY A 300 12.11 2.42 -21.75
N TYR A 301 12.41 1.48 -20.85
CA TYR A 301 13.55 1.58 -19.94
C TYR A 301 14.89 1.76 -20.66
N VAL A 302 14.95 1.30 -21.90
CA VAL A 302 16.02 1.49 -22.87
C VAL A 302 15.41 2.03 -24.17
N LYS A 303 16.06 3.00 -24.82
CA LYS A 303 15.67 3.49 -26.15
C LYS A 303 16.49 2.79 -27.23
N GLY A 304 15.82 2.09 -28.12
CA GLY A 304 16.45 1.33 -29.20
C GLY A 304 15.48 0.35 -29.86
N TYR A 305 16.01 -0.55 -30.67
CA TYR A 305 15.31 -1.69 -31.24
C TYR A 305 16.25 -2.88 -31.33
N ILE A 306 15.70 -4.08 -31.52
CA ILE A 306 16.49 -5.31 -31.69
C ILE A 306 16.58 -5.62 -33.18
N SER A 307 17.80 -5.86 -33.66
CA SER A 307 18.07 -6.42 -34.99
C SER A 307 18.35 -7.90 -34.82
N HIS A 308 17.29 -8.72 -34.92
CA HIS A 308 17.35 -10.16 -34.71
C HIS A 308 18.31 -10.85 -35.69
N GLU A 309 18.22 -10.51 -36.99
CA GLU A 309 19.11 -11.04 -38.04
C GLU A 309 20.60 -10.80 -37.72
N LYS A 310 20.92 -9.63 -37.15
CA LYS A 310 22.30 -9.26 -36.82
C LYS A 310 22.71 -9.65 -35.40
N GLN A 311 21.80 -10.18 -34.58
CA GLN A 311 22.00 -10.48 -33.16
C GLN A 311 22.52 -9.29 -32.34
N MET A 312 21.95 -8.11 -32.60
CA MET A 312 22.39 -6.83 -32.01
C MET A 312 21.21 -6.00 -31.50
N VAL A 313 21.43 -5.28 -30.41
CA VAL A 313 20.55 -4.22 -29.93
C VAL A 313 21.05 -2.90 -30.49
N VAL A 314 20.23 -2.21 -31.30
CA VAL A 314 20.53 -0.89 -31.83
C VAL A 314 19.97 0.15 -30.88
N LEU A 315 20.86 0.86 -30.20
CA LEU A 315 20.58 1.80 -29.14
C LEU A 315 20.52 3.24 -29.68
N ALA A 316 19.60 4.04 -29.14
CA ALA A 316 19.50 5.45 -29.49
C ALA A 316 20.78 6.21 -29.08
N ALA A 317 21.29 7.08 -29.95
CA ALA A 317 22.50 7.87 -29.68
C ALA A 317 22.32 8.92 -28.57
N LYS A 318 21.08 9.39 -28.37
CA LYS A 318 20.71 10.31 -27.29
C LYS A 318 19.75 9.61 -26.33
N ASP A 319 19.96 9.81 -25.05
CA ASP A 319 19.06 9.36 -23.98
C ASP A 319 18.76 7.84 -24.01
N THR A 320 19.79 7.03 -24.29
CA THR A 320 19.69 5.56 -24.38
C THR A 320 19.02 4.93 -23.15
N PHE A 321 19.27 5.49 -21.97
CA PHE A 321 18.70 5.06 -20.69
C PHE A 321 17.93 6.22 -20.05
N PRO A 322 16.67 6.48 -20.45
CA PRO A 322 15.90 7.64 -20.02
C PRO A 322 15.64 7.67 -18.52
N SER A 323 15.45 8.86 -17.95
CA SER A 323 15.08 9.00 -16.55
C SER A 323 13.76 8.29 -16.25
N LEU A 324 13.77 7.42 -15.23
CA LEU A 324 12.58 6.69 -14.79
C LEU A 324 11.57 7.60 -14.07
N ALA A 325 12.04 8.73 -13.52
CA ALA A 325 11.24 9.65 -12.72
C ALA A 325 10.16 10.43 -13.49
N VAL A 326 10.27 10.51 -14.83
CA VAL A 326 9.36 11.26 -15.72
C VAL A 326 8.10 10.45 -16.06
N ARG A 327 8.06 9.16 -15.72
CA ARG A 327 7.04 8.21 -16.19
C ARG A 327 5.85 8.08 -15.23
N GLY A 328 5.22 9.21 -14.91
CA GLY A 328 3.96 9.24 -14.18
C GLY A 328 2.87 9.88 -15.03
N GLY A 329 2.30 9.11 -15.96
CA GLY A 329 1.02 9.37 -16.59
C GLY A 329 0.06 8.28 -16.17
#